data_AF-A0A1I2V996-F1
#
_entry.id   AF-A0A1I2V996-F1
#
_cell.length_a   1.000
_cell.length_b   1.000
_cell.length_c   1.000
_cell.angle_alpha   90.00
_cell.angle_beta   90.00
_cell.angle_gamma   90.00
#
_symmetry.space_group_name_H-M   'P 1'
#
loop_
_entity.id
_entity.type
_entity.pdbx_description
1 polymer ?
#
loop_
_entity_poly.entity_id
_entity_poly.type
_entity_poly.pdbx_seq_one_letter_code
_entity_poly.pdbx_strand_id
1 'polypeptide(L)' 'MAHIEELELSAHRSDIIKDVNDLIEKYRTIFEWDVPEIDESLTNTLIINEVRKALDDIENELLGKIDC' A
#
# COMPACT_ATOMS: atom_id res chain seq x y z
N MET A 1 -17.25 -14.52 16.32
CA MET A 1 -15.92 -14.13 16.83
C MET A 1 -15.37 -12.88 16.12
N ALA A 2 -15.71 -12.67 14.85
CA ALA A 2 -15.28 -11.52 14.02
C ALA A 2 -15.42 -10.11 14.62
N HIS A 3 -16.44 -9.83 15.44
CA HIS A 3 -16.77 -8.44 15.82
C HIS A 3 -15.74 -7.75 16.73
N ILE A 4 -14.95 -8.48 17.54
CA ILE A 4 -13.93 -7.86 18.41
C ILE A 4 -12.64 -7.65 17.62
N GLU A 5 -12.22 -8.65 16.85
CA GLU A 5 -11.00 -8.59 16.03
C GLU A 5 -11.09 -7.50 14.95
N GLU A 6 -12.25 -7.35 14.29
CA GLU A 6 -12.50 -6.27 13.33
C GLU A 6 -12.46 -4.88 13.99
N LEU A 7 -12.98 -4.76 15.21
CA LEU A 7 -12.98 -3.50 15.96
C LEU A 7 -11.56 -3.12 16.39
N GLU A 8 -10.78 -4.08 16.89
CA GLU A 8 -9.37 -3.86 17.25
C GLU A 8 -8.55 -3.46 16.02
N LEU A 9 -8.72 -4.13 14.88
CA LEU A 9 -8.05 -3.76 13.64
C LEU A 9 -8.49 -2.36 13.15
N SER A 10 -9.77 -2.02 13.29
CA SER A 10 -10.27 -0.69 12.92
C SER A 10 -9.63 0.43 13.75
N ALA A 11 -9.30 0.16 15.02
CA ALA A 11 -8.61 1.10 15.90
C ALA A 11 -7.16 1.35 15.44
N HIS A 12 -6.53 0.38 14.80
CA HIS A 12 -5.18 0.48 14.21
C HIS A 12 -5.16 1.07 12.79
N ARG A 13 -6.31 1.48 12.24
CA ARG A 13 -6.39 1.98 10.87
C ARG A 13 -5.51 3.20 10.61
N SER A 14 -5.34 4.08 11.60
CA SER A 14 -4.41 5.21 11.50
C SER A 14 -2.96 4.78 11.35
N ASP A 15 -2.56 3.74 12.09
CA ASP A 15 -1.19 3.22 12.09
C ASP A 15 -0.90 2.53 10.76
N ILE A 16 -1.85 1.73 10.26
CA ILE A 16 -1.77 1.11 8.93
C ILE A 16 -1.62 2.17 7.83
N ILE A 17 -2.42 3.23 7.87
CA ILE A 17 -2.32 4.33 6.89
C ILE A 17 -0.93 4.99 6.97
N LYS A 18 -0.42 5.22 8.19
CA LYS A 18 0.90 5.80 8.39
C LYS A 18 1.99 4.92 7.77
N ASP A 19 1.96 3.62 8.03
CA ASP A 19 2.97 2.68 7.54
C ASP A 19 2.94 2.58 6.00
N VAL A 20 1.74 2.60 5.39
CA VAL A 20 1.60 2.64 3.93
C VAL A 20 2.13 3.96 3.36
N ASN A 21 1.88 5.10 4.02
CA ASN A 21 2.46 6.38 3.59
C ASN A 21 3.98 6.36 3.66
N ASP A 22 4.57 5.87 4.76
CA ASP A 22 6.02 5.75 4.91
C ASP A 22 6.65 4.87 3.82
N LEU A 23 5.94 3.82 3.37
CA LEU A 23 6.35 2.99 2.24
C LEU A 23 6.34 3.76 0.91
N ILE A 24 5.29 4.55 0.65
CA ILE A 24 5.17 5.39 -0.55
C ILE A 24 6.30 6.42 -0.57
N GLU A 25 6.54 7.10 0.55
CA GLU A 25 7.61 8.09 0.71
C GLU A 25 8.98 7.47 0.42
N LYS A 26 9.26 6.28 0.97
CA LYS A 26 10.50 5.54 0.70
C LYS A 26 10.74 5.36 -0.80
N TYR A 27 9.72 4.93 -1.55
CA TYR A 27 9.88 4.74 -2.99
C TYR A 27 9.99 6.07 -3.73
N ARG A 28 9.27 7.11 -3.32
CA ARG A 28 9.43 8.46 -3.88
C ARG A 28 10.87 8.96 -3.72
N THR A 29 11.50 8.72 -2.56
CA THR A 29 12.90 9.07 -2.31
C THR A 29 13.88 8.25 -3.15
N ILE A 30 13.71 6.93 -3.28
CA ILE A 30 14.60 6.08 -4.11
C ILE A 30 14.66 6.58 -5.55
N PHE A 31 13.52 7.06 -6.02
CA PHE A 31 13.37 7.52 -7.37
C PHE A 31 13.99 8.90 -7.61
N GLU A 32 14.31 9.69 -6.57
CA GLU A 32 14.90 11.04 -6.63
C GLU A 32 14.39 11.83 -7.85
N TRP A 33 13.06 12.01 -7.96
CA TRP A 33 12.42 12.79 -9.03
C TRP A 33 12.67 14.29 -8.83
N ASP A 34 13.93 14.70 -8.79
CA ASP A 34 14.43 16.08 -8.91
C ASP A 34 14.39 16.52 -10.39
N VAL A 35 13.40 16.03 -11.13
CA VAL A 35 13.16 16.41 -12.52
C VAL A 35 11.93 17.34 -12.50
N PRO A 36 12.11 18.64 -12.74
CA PRO A 36 11.04 19.65 -12.61
C PRO A 36 9.86 19.45 -13.58
N GLU A 37 9.97 18.50 -14.51
CA GLU A 37 8.95 18.16 -15.50
C GLU A 37 8.11 16.94 -15.12
N ILE A 38 8.45 16.22 -14.04
CA ILE A 38 7.65 15.06 -13.67
C ILE A 38 6.41 15.47 -12.87
N ASP A 39 5.26 15.06 -13.39
CA ASP A 39 3.98 15.19 -12.71
C ASP A 39 3.99 14.34 -11.41
N GLU A 40 4.11 15.02 -10.27
CA GLU A 40 4.06 14.43 -8.94
C GLU A 40 2.78 13.59 -8.74
N SER A 41 1.66 14.01 -9.34
CA SER A 41 0.41 13.24 -9.30
C SER A 41 0.53 11.90 -10.03
N LEU A 42 1.21 11.88 -11.18
CA LEU A 42 1.48 10.67 -11.93
C LEU A 42 2.41 9.74 -11.13
N THR A 43 3.45 10.28 -10.49
CA THR A 43 4.34 9.49 -9.62
C THR A 43 3.59 8.80 -8.49
N ASN A 44 2.79 9.57 -7.75
CA ASN A 44 1.99 9.07 -6.64
C ASN A 44 1.03 7.98 -7.14
N THR A 45 0.40 8.20 -8.30
CA THR A 45 -0.49 7.21 -8.91
C THR A 45 0.23 5.90 -9.23
N LEU A 46 1.43 5.96 -9.83
CA LEU A 46 2.21 4.78 -10.17
C LEU A 46 2.65 4.00 -8.92
N ILE A 47 3.19 4.68 -7.92
CA ILE A 47 3.65 4.04 -6.67
C ILE A 47 2.47 3.41 -5.93
N ILE A 48 1.34 4.12 -5.78
CA ILE A 48 0.15 3.58 -5.12
C ILE A 48 -0.39 2.35 -5.85
N ASN A 49 -0.43 2.37 -7.18
CA ASN A 49 -0.89 1.23 -7.95
C ASN A 49 0.02 0.02 -7.79
N GLU A 50 1.33 0.23 -7.70
CA GLU A 50 2.27 -0.87 -7.46
C GLU A 50 2.17 -1.43 -6.05
N VAL A 51 1.96 -0.59 -5.04
CA VAL A 51 1.67 -1.03 -3.66
C VAL A 51 0.40 -1.88 -3.61
N ARG A 52 -0.65 -1.51 -4.35
CA ARG A 52 -1.88 -2.32 -4.45
C ARG A 52 -1.63 -3.70 -5.05
N LYS A 53 -0.93 -3.78 -6.19
CA LYS A 53 -0.59 -5.07 -6.80
C LYS A 53 0.24 -5.95 -5.87
N ALA A 54 1.21 -5.36 -5.16
CA ALA A 54 2.01 -6.11 -4.20
C ALA A 54 1.15 -6.68 -3.07
N LEU A 55 0.14 -5.93 -2.60
CA LEU A 55 -0.83 -6.45 -1.63
C LEU A 55 -1.68 -7.56 -2.22
N ASP A 56 -2.15 -7.42 -3.47
CA ASP A 56 -2.92 -8.47 -4.17
C ASP A 56 -2.07 -9.75 -4.32
N ASP A 57 -0.79 -9.63 -4.69
CA ASP A 57 0.13 -10.76 -4.83
C ASP A 57 0.36 -11.46 -3.47
N ILE A 58 0.61 -10.68 -2.40
CA ILE A 58 0.76 -11.21 -1.05
C ILE A 58 -0.54 -11.91 -0.59
N GLU A 59 -1.71 -11.31 -0.83
CA GLU A 59 -3.00 -11.90 -0.51
C GLU A 59 -3.18 -13.25 -1.23
N ASN A 60 -2.88 -13.28 -2.53
CA ASN A 60 -2.94 -14.50 -3.34
C ASN A 60 -1.99 -15.60 -2.82
N GLU A 61 -0.80 -15.22 -2.34
CA GLU A 61 0.16 -16.17 -1.74
C GLU A 61 -0.32 -16.67 -0.37
N LEU A 62 -0.86 -15.79 0.48
CA LEU A 62 -1.27 -16.12 1.85
C LEU A 62 -2.57 -16.91 1.92
N LEU A 63 -3.54 -16.56 1.09
CA LEU A 63 -4.84 -17.22 1.09
C LEU A 63 -4.86 -18.47 0.22
N GLY A 64 -3.81 -18.66 -0.60
CA GLY A 64 -3.81 -19.60 -1.70
C GLY A 64 -4.90 -19.20 -2.69
N LYS A 65 -4.67 -19.36 -3.99
CA LYS A 65 -5.79 -19.28 -4.91
C LYS A 65 -6.85 -20.28 -4.45
N ILE A 66 -8.05 -19.77 -4.13
CA ILE A 66 -9.27 -20.54 -4.36
C ILE A 66 -9.37 -20.62 -5.89
N ASP A 67 -8.55 -21.48 -6.49
CA ASP A 67 -8.73 -21.90 -7.87
C ASP A 67 -10.07 -22.65 -7.91
N CYS A 68 -11.11 -21.96 -8.36
CA CYS A 68 -12.38 -22.53 -8.81
C CYS A 68 -12.42 -22.49 -10.34
#